data_AF-A0A1S1V7H4-F1
#
_entry.id   AF-A0A1S1V7H4-F1
#
_cell.length_a   1.000
_cell.length_b   1.000
_cell.length_c   1.000
_cell.angle_alpha   90.00
_cell.angle_beta   90.00
_cell.angle_gamma   90.00
#
_symmetry.space_group_name_H-M   'P 1'
#
loop_
_entity.id
_entity.type
_entity.pdbx_description
1 polymer ?
#
loop_
_entity_poly.entity_id
_entity_poly.type
_entity_poly.pdbx_seq_one_letter_code
_entity_poly.pdbx_strand_id
1 'polypeptide(L)' 'MRYRILLKDKVDEKLLREIQLKHSEDVEGISELYDRLIEDGGCDSDTVSRIYYVAYTLALSKIEIIIVKLN' A
#
# COMPACT_ATOMS: atom_id res chain seq x y z
N MET A 1 3.05 -16.05 -5.68
CA MET A 1 4.07 -15.77 -4.64
C MET A 1 3.67 -14.44 -4.07
N ARG A 2 3.11 -14.46 -2.87
CA ARG A 2 2.35 -13.33 -2.34
C ARG A 2 3.28 -12.43 -1.51
N TYR A 3 3.07 -11.14 -1.61
CA TYR A 3 3.77 -10.15 -0.81
C TYR A 3 2.76 -9.34 -0.01
N ARG A 4 3.17 -8.91 1.18
CA ARG A 4 2.34 -8.11 2.08
C ARG A 4 3.07 -6.85 2.53
N ILE A 5 2.35 -5.74 2.58
CA ILE A 5 2.75 -4.50 3.25
C ILE A 5 2.02 -4.42 4.58
N LEU A 6 2.73 -4.03 5.62
CA LEU A 6 2.17 -3.64 6.91
C LEU A 6 2.63 -2.21 7.23
N LEU A 7 1.71 -1.37 7.69
CA LEU A 7 2.06 -0.08 8.28
C LEU A 7 2.76 -0.31 9.63
N LYS A 8 3.87 0.37 9.85
CA LYS A 8 4.61 0.23 11.11
C LYS A 8 3.88 0.86 12.29
N ASP A 9 3.22 1.99 12.05
CA ASP A 9 2.46 2.76 13.01
C ASP A 9 1.10 3.15 12.41
N LYS A 10 0.18 3.64 13.25
CA LYS A 10 -1.10 4.17 12.78
C LYS A 10 -0.86 5.40 11.90
N VAL A 11 -1.32 5.33 10.65
CA VAL A 11 -1.27 6.45 9.70
C VAL A 11 -2.63 7.14 9.65
N ASP A 12 -2.64 8.45 9.44
CA ASP A 12 -3.86 9.20 9.20
C ASP A 12 -4.55 8.69 7.92
N GLU A 13 -5.80 8.25 8.05
CA GLU A 13 -6.62 7.78 6.94
C GLU A 13 -6.73 8.84 5.84
N LYS A 14 -6.85 10.12 6.21
CA LYS A 14 -6.97 11.20 5.23
C LYS A 14 -5.74 11.25 4.32
N LEU A 15 -4.55 11.10 4.90
CA LEU A 15 -3.30 11.04 4.16
C LEU A 15 -3.26 9.85 3.20
N LEU A 16 -3.70 8.67 3.65
CA LEU A 16 -3.76 7.48 2.80
C LEU A 16 -4.74 7.66 1.63
N ARG A 17 -5.90 8.26 1.87
CA ARG A 17 -6.89 8.60 0.84
C ARG A 17 -6.34 9.61 -0.18
N GLU A 18 -5.59 10.61 0.28
CA GLU A 18 -4.94 11.58 -0.62
C GLU A 18 -3.89 10.91 -1.53
N ILE A 19 -3.10 9.99 -0.99
CA ILE A 19 -2.13 9.22 -1.78
C ILE A 19 -2.85 8.29 -2.77
N GLN A 20 -3.90 7.58 -2.34
CA GLN A 20 -4.72 6.74 -3.19
C GLN A 20 -5.28 7.53 -4.38
N LEU A 21 -5.92 8.67 -4.14
CA LEU A 21 -6.52 9.52 -5.18
C LEU A 21 -5.48 9.99 -6.21
N LYS A 22 -4.24 10.22 -5.77
CA LYS A 22 -3.15 10.66 -6.65
C LYS A 22 -2.64 9.55 -7.58
N HIS A 23 -2.79 8.29 -7.18
CA HIS A 23 -2.10 7.15 -7.80
C HIS A 23 -3.05 6.03 -8.25
N SER A 24 -4.35 6.15 -8.04
CA SER A 24 -5.35 5.10 -8.32
C SER A 24 -5.43 4.71 -9.80
N GLU A 25 -5.06 5.63 -10.70
CA GLU A 25 -5.09 5.41 -12.15
C GLU A 25 -3.74 4.98 -12.73
N ASP A 26 -2.66 5.04 -11.94
CA ASP A 26 -1.30 4.79 -12.44
C ASP A 26 -1.06 3.29 -12.72
N VAL A 27 -1.66 2.42 -11.90
CA VAL A 27 -1.55 0.97 -12.03
C VAL A 27 -2.89 0.33 -11.65
N GLU A 28 -3.40 -0.55 -12.52
CA GLU A 28 -4.62 -1.33 -12.25
C GLU A 28 -4.49 -2.09 -10.93
N GLY A 29 -5.51 -2.04 -10.08
CA GLY A 29 -5.54 -2.79 -8.82
C GLY A 29 -4.92 -2.08 -7.61
N ILE A 30 -4.41 -0.85 -7.77
CA ILE A 30 -3.80 -0.09 -6.65
C ILE A 30 -4.85 0.48 -5.71
N SER A 31 -6.00 0.91 -6.23
CA SER A 31 -7.07 1.46 -5.40
C SER A 31 -7.50 0.46 -4.34
N GLU A 32 -7.72 -0.79 -4.73
CA GLU A 32 -8.13 -1.87 -3.84
C GLU A 32 -7.06 -2.17 -2.78
N LEU A 33 -5.77 -2.05 -3.11
CA LEU A 33 -4.70 -2.22 -2.13
C LEU A 33 -4.67 -1.09 -1.11
N TYR A 34 -4.96 0.14 -1.52
CA TYR A 34 -5.08 1.28 -0.60
C TYR A 34 -6.32 1.17 0.29
N ASP A 35 -7.46 0.72 -0.25
CA ASP A 35 -8.65 0.47 0.56
C ASP A 35 -8.35 -0.52 1.69
N ARG A 36 -7.65 -1.62 1.39
CA ARG A 36 -7.22 -2.61 2.39
C ARG A 36 -6.21 -2.03 3.37
N LEU A 37 -5.26 -1.22 2.90
CA LEU A 37 -4.28 -0.57 3.76
C LEU A 37 -4.95 0.35 4.79
N ILE A 38 -6.03 1.04 4.39
CA ILE A 38 -6.81 1.95 5.24
C ILE A 38 -7.67 1.17 6.25
N GLU A 39 -8.34 0.12 5.81
CA GLU A 39 -9.22 -0.69 6.66
C GLU A 39 -8.43 -1.56 7.65
N ASP A 40 -7.39 -2.24 7.17
CA ASP A 40 -6.72 -3.32 7.89
C ASP A 40 -5.31 -2.94 8.39
N GLY A 41 -4.81 -1.74 8.05
CA GLY A 41 -3.43 -1.33 8.34
C GLY A 41 -2.37 -2.08 7.51
N GLY A 42 -2.80 -2.80 6.48
CA GLY A 42 -1.93 -3.59 5.61
C GLY A 42 -2.66 -4.08 4.37
N CYS A 43 -1.89 -4.51 3.37
CA CYS A 43 -2.43 -5.05 2.13
C CYS A 43 -1.50 -6.12 1.55
N ASP A 44 -2.01 -6.95 0.66
CA ASP A 44 -1.21 -7.99 0.04
C ASP A 44 -1.60 -8.25 -1.42
N SER A 45 -0.67 -8.79 -2.20
CA SER A 45 -0.87 -9.09 -3.61
C SER A 45 0.05 -10.21 -4.08
N ASP A 46 -0.43 -11.02 -5.02
CA ASP A 46 0.41 -11.94 -5.79
C ASP A 46 1.15 -11.22 -6.95
N THR A 47 0.77 -9.99 -7.26
CA THR A 47 1.42 -9.16 -8.28
C THR A 47 2.49 -8.29 -7.64
N VAL A 48 3.75 -8.69 -7.83
CA VAL A 48 4.93 -8.05 -7.22
C VAL A 48 5.01 -6.55 -7.52
N SER A 49 4.74 -6.15 -8.76
CA SER A 49 4.80 -4.73 -9.17
C SER A 49 3.80 -3.86 -8.40
N ARG A 50 2.60 -4.38 -8.09
CA ARG A 50 1.59 -3.63 -7.33
C ARG A 50 2.06 -3.36 -5.90
N ILE A 51 2.65 -4.36 -5.24
CA ILE A 51 3.18 -4.20 -3.88
C ILE A 51 4.33 -3.20 -3.85
N TYR A 52 5.31 -3.33 -4.75
CA TYR A 52 6.41 -2.36 -4.77
C TYR A 52 5.97 -0.95 -5.16
N TYR A 53 4.92 -0.81 -5.97
CA TYR A 53 4.35 0.49 -6.30
C TYR A 53 3.63 1.15 -5.10
N VAL A 54 2.84 0.38 -4.33
CA VAL A 54 2.27 0.87 -3.06
C VAL A 54 3.38 1.24 -2.07
N ALA A 55 4.41 0.40 -1.94
CA ALA A 55 5.55 0.68 -1.08
C ALA A 55 6.28 1.99 -1.47
N TYR A 56 6.49 2.20 -2.77
CA TYR A 56 7.09 3.42 -3.31
C TYR A 56 6.26 4.66 -2.97
N THR A 57 4.94 4.62 -3.20
CA THR A 57 4.05 5.77 -2.96
C THR A 57 3.94 6.11 -1.47
N LEU A 58 3.92 5.11 -0.57
CA LEU A 58 3.99 5.33 0.88
C LEU A 58 5.33 5.93 1.32
N ALA A 59 6.45 5.45 0.74
CA ALA A 59 7.78 5.97 1.05
C ALA A 59 7.98 7.42 0.61
N LEU A 60 7.39 7.86 -0.51
CA LEU A 60 7.40 9.27 -0.92
C LEU A 60 6.76 10.20 0.12
N SER A 61 5.74 9.69 0.82
CA SER A 61 5.06 10.39 1.92
C SER A 61 5.73 10.17 3.28
N LYS A 62 6.93 9.56 3.30
CA LYS A 62 7.71 9.24 4.51
C LYS A 62 6.97 8.33 5.50
N ILE A 63 6.08 7.47 5.01
CA ILE A 63 5.38 6.48 5.82
C ILE A 63 6.27 5.24 5.94
N GLU A 64 6.57 4.84 7.17
CA GLU A 64 7.35 3.63 7.43
C GLU A 64 6.49 2.37 7.27
N ILE A 65 7.04 1.39 6.56
CA ILE A 65 6.36 0.14 6.23
C ILE A 65 7.25 -1.07 6.42
N ILE A 66 6.63 -2.23 6.57
CA ILE A 66 7.28 -3.54 6.57
C ILE A 66 6.78 -4.31 5.35
N ILE A 67 7.69 -4.87 4.55
CA ILE A 67 7.35 -5.75 3.42
C ILE A 67 7.71 -7.18 3.78
N VAL A 68 6.74 -8.08 3.66
CA VAL A 68 6.89 -9.50 3.96
C VAL A 68 6.63 -10.32 2.71
N LYS A 69 7.51 -11.28 2.43
CA LYS A 69 7.28 -12.32 1.43
C LYS A 69 6.56 -13.49 2.08
N LEU A 70 5.39 -13.84 1.56
CA LEU A 70 4.58 -14.95 2.06
C LEU A 70 4.82 -16.17 1.16
N ASN A 71 5.08 -17.32 1.79
CA ASN A 71 5.27 -18.61 1.12
C ASN A 71 3.93 -19.24 0.74
#